data_AF-A0A8S3XCN7-F1
#
_entry.id   AF-A0A8S3XCN7-F1
#
_cell.length_a   1.000
_cell.length_b   1.000
_cell.length_c   1.000
_cell.angle_alpha   90.00
_cell.angle_beta   90.00
_cell.angle_gamma   90.00
#
_symmetry.space_group_name_H-M   'P 1'
#
loop_
_entity.id
_entity.type
_entity.pdbx_description
1 polymer ?
#
loop_
_entity_poly.entity_id
_entity_poly.type
_entity_poly.pdbx_seq_one_letter_code
_entity_poly.pdbx_strand_id
1 'polypeptide(L)'
;MAFAGTNISLSQPDITQKLTERIDDLKQKIAAWGKRIRRFTERSRRFNQNRLFQSDQNRLYKSLERPEECGAGPGPYQANTVAFWRGLWSEPVNHSEGPWTEVVASQCASITTMDPVTVTPDDVAEAVRRAPELEKSGARRTASLLAEGVHGVSRCARPSVSRGSRPEVAP
;
A
#
# COMPACT_ATOMS: atom_id res chain seq x y z
N MET A 1 -25.37 -25.70 -46.52
CA MET A 1 -26.57 -24.90 -46.84
C MET A 1 -26.11 -23.55 -47.36
N ALA A 2 -26.36 -23.24 -48.63
CA ALA A 2 -25.99 -21.96 -49.25
C ALA A 2 -27.13 -20.94 -49.06
N PHE A 3 -26.82 -19.71 -48.67
CA PHE A 3 -27.79 -18.62 -48.62
C PHE A 3 -28.17 -18.22 -50.05
N ALA A 4 -29.46 -18.36 -50.40
CA ALA A 4 -29.96 -18.07 -51.74
C ALA A 4 -29.72 -16.58 -52.10
N GLY A 5 -28.91 -16.33 -53.14
CA GLY A 5 -28.64 -15.00 -53.67
C GLY A 5 -27.16 -14.64 -53.83
N THR A 6 -26.24 -15.41 -53.24
CA THR A 6 -24.79 -15.25 -53.49
C THR A 6 -24.16 -16.61 -53.73
N ASN A 7 -23.44 -16.79 -54.85
CA ASN A 7 -22.67 -18.01 -55.17
C ASN A 7 -21.42 -18.13 -54.27
N ILE A 8 -21.55 -17.91 -52.97
CA ILE A 8 -20.44 -17.95 -52.01
C ILE A 8 -20.54 -19.27 -51.27
N SER A 9 -19.72 -20.23 -51.69
CA SER A 9 -19.53 -21.49 -50.98
C SER A 9 -18.47 -21.31 -49.89
N LEU A 10 -18.82 -21.61 -48.65
CA LEU A 10 -17.92 -21.63 -47.48
C LEU A 10 -16.78 -22.65 -47.61
N SER A 11 -16.80 -23.51 -48.63
CA SER A 11 -15.75 -24.50 -48.91
C SER A 11 -14.52 -23.92 -49.64
N GLN A 12 -14.57 -22.64 -50.03
CA GLN A 12 -13.45 -21.97 -50.69
C GLN A 12 -12.41 -21.54 -49.63
N PRO A 13 -11.14 -22.01 -49.73
CA PRO A 13 -10.12 -21.78 -48.70
C PRO A 13 -9.87 -20.28 -48.46
N ASP A 14 -9.85 -19.46 -49.51
CA ASP A 14 -9.64 -18.00 -49.41
C ASP A 14 -10.73 -17.29 -48.59
N ILE A 15 -11.97 -17.76 -48.66
CA ILE A 15 -13.09 -17.18 -47.91
C ILE A 15 -12.96 -17.57 -46.43
N THR A 16 -12.62 -18.82 -46.15
CA THR A 16 -12.39 -19.28 -44.78
C THR A 16 -11.21 -18.55 -44.12
N GLN A 17 -10.13 -18.33 -44.85
CA GLN A 17 -8.96 -17.60 -44.37
C GLN A 17 -9.31 -16.14 -44.04
N LYS A 18 -9.97 -15.43 -44.96
CA LYS A 18 -10.41 -14.03 -44.73
C LYS A 18 -11.36 -13.92 -43.53
N LEU A 19 -12.22 -14.91 -43.32
CA LEU A 19 -13.09 -14.97 -42.14
C LEU A 19 -12.28 -15.15 -40.86
N THR A 20 -11.29 -16.05 -40.85
CA THR A 20 -10.43 -16.26 -39.67
C THR A 20 -9.60 -15.03 -39.34
N GLU A 21 -8.99 -14.38 -40.34
CA GLU A 21 -8.25 -13.13 -40.17
C GLU A 21 -9.16 -12.04 -39.58
N ARG A 22 -10.39 -11.92 -40.09
CA ARG A 22 -11.35 -10.94 -39.57
C ARG A 22 -11.79 -11.23 -38.14
N ILE A 23 -11.93 -12.50 -37.78
CA ILE A 23 -12.25 -12.92 -36.42
C ILE A 23 -11.09 -12.57 -35.48
N ASP A 24 -9.85 -12.85 -35.89
CA ASP A 24 -8.67 -12.59 -35.07
C ASP A 24 -8.39 -11.09 -34.91
N ASP A 25 -8.60 -10.29 -35.95
CA ASP A 25 -8.62 -8.82 -35.87
C ASP A 25 -9.60 -8.32 -34.80
N LEU A 26 -10.82 -8.88 -34.77
CA LEU A 26 -11.84 -8.49 -33.81
C LEU A 26 -11.47 -8.93 -32.40
N LYS A 27 -10.95 -10.14 -32.22
CA LYS A 27 -10.44 -10.62 -30.91
C LYS A 27 -9.30 -9.73 -30.42
N GLN A 28 -8.35 -9.37 -31.28
CA GLN A 28 -7.22 -8.51 -30.93
C GLN A 28 -7.70 -7.12 -30.52
N LYS A 29 -8.67 -6.55 -31.25
CA LYS A 29 -9.30 -5.27 -30.88
C LYS A 29 -9.96 -5.38 -29.52
N ILE A 30 -10.85 -6.35 -29.29
CA ILE A 30 -11.54 -6.54 -28.01
C ILE A 30 -10.52 -6.66 -26.87
N ALA A 31 -9.46 -7.45 -27.05
CA ALA A 31 -8.40 -7.60 -26.06
C ALA A 31 -7.67 -6.26 -25.79
N ALA A 32 -7.36 -5.49 -26.83
CA ALA A 32 -6.71 -4.18 -26.69
C ALA A 32 -7.60 -3.17 -25.94
N TRP A 33 -8.89 -3.12 -26.27
CA TRP A 33 -9.86 -2.27 -25.58
C TRP A 33 -10.04 -2.69 -24.13
N GLY A 34 -10.16 -4.00 -23.85
CA GLY A 34 -10.23 -4.53 -22.48
C GLY A 34 -9.00 -4.15 -21.64
N LYS A 35 -7.80 -4.28 -22.21
CA LYS A 35 -6.56 -3.84 -21.55
C LYS A 35 -6.56 -2.33 -21.27
N ARG A 36 -7.04 -1.52 -22.22
CA ARG A 36 -7.13 -0.05 -22.06
C ARG A 36 -8.07 0.33 -20.93
N ILE A 37 -9.25 -0.28 -20.86
CA ILE A 37 -10.22 -0.07 -19.78
C ILE A 37 -9.61 -0.47 -18.44
N ARG A 38 -9.02 -1.68 -18.35
CA ARG A 38 -8.37 -2.15 -17.13
C ARG A 38 -7.29 -1.18 -16.63
N ARG A 39 -6.41 -0.72 -17.51
CA ARG A 39 -5.37 0.28 -17.17
C ARG A 39 -5.97 1.58 -16.65
N PHE A 40 -7.04 2.07 -17.29
CA PHE A 40 -7.72 3.28 -16.84
C PHE A 40 -8.32 3.09 -15.45
N THR A 41 -9.02 2.00 -15.20
CA THR A 41 -9.63 1.69 -13.91
C THR A 41 -8.57 1.56 -12.82
N GLU A 42 -7.47 0.84 -13.08
CA GLU A 42 -6.35 0.70 -12.14
C GLU A 42 -5.69 2.05 -11.84
N ARG A 43 -5.43 2.87 -12.87
CA ARG A 43 -4.86 4.21 -12.69
C ARG A 43 -5.77 5.09 -11.84
N SER A 44 -7.05 5.14 -12.16
CA SER A 44 -8.04 5.93 -11.42
C SER A 44 -8.18 5.45 -9.98
N ARG A 45 -8.16 4.14 -9.75
CA ARG A 45 -8.15 3.55 -8.40
C ARG A 45 -6.92 4.01 -7.61
N ARG A 46 -5.71 3.85 -8.17
CA ARG A 46 -4.46 4.28 -7.51
C ARG A 46 -4.45 5.77 -7.23
N PHE A 47 -4.90 6.58 -8.19
CA PHE A 47 -5.01 8.04 -8.00
C PHE A 47 -5.91 8.38 -6.81
N ASN A 48 -7.11 7.79 -6.75
CA ASN A 48 -8.04 8.02 -5.65
C ASN A 48 -7.50 7.52 -4.30
N GLN A 49 -6.88 6.33 -4.27
CA GLN A 49 -6.25 5.78 -3.08
C GLN A 49 -5.10 6.65 -2.57
N ASN A 50 -4.23 7.14 -3.46
CA ASN A 50 -3.12 8.02 -3.12
C ASN A 50 -3.62 9.38 -2.62
N ARG A 51 -4.66 9.94 -3.25
CA ARG A 51 -5.28 11.18 -2.79
C ARG A 51 -5.89 11.00 -1.40
N LEU A 52 -6.60 9.89 -1.18
CA LEU A 52 -7.18 9.56 0.12
C LEU A 52 -6.10 9.33 1.17
N PHE A 53 -4.99 8.68 0.82
CA PHE A 53 -3.84 8.52 1.71
C PHE A 53 -3.26 9.86 2.16
N GLN A 54 -3.14 10.82 1.26
CA GLN A 54 -2.61 12.15 1.59
C GLN A 54 -3.57 12.96 2.46
N SER A 55 -4.89 12.86 2.24
CA SER A 55 -5.87 13.63 2.99
C SER A 55 -6.31 12.98 4.31
N ASP A 56 -6.55 11.66 4.29
CA ASP A 56 -7.14 10.90 5.40
C ASP A 56 -6.76 9.40 5.31
N GLN A 57 -5.64 9.07 5.93
CA GLN A 57 -5.10 7.71 5.97
C GLN A 57 -6.04 6.73 6.65
N ASN A 58 -6.73 7.15 7.71
CA ASN A 58 -7.63 6.28 8.48
C ASN A 58 -8.78 5.77 7.60
N ARG A 59 -9.37 6.66 6.80
CA ARG A 59 -10.43 6.26 5.85
C ARG A 59 -9.91 5.31 4.77
N LEU A 60 -8.67 5.49 4.29
CA LEU A 60 -8.09 4.52 3.36
C LEU A 60 -7.97 3.15 4.02
N TYR A 61 -7.36 3.05 5.21
CA TYR A 61 -7.17 1.77 5.88
C TYR A 61 -8.49 1.07 6.18
N LYS A 62 -9.51 1.79 6.66
CA LYS A 62 -10.86 1.23 6.83
C LYS A 62 -11.49 0.73 5.54
N SER A 63 -11.17 1.33 4.40
CA SER A 63 -11.64 0.86 3.08
C SER A 63 -10.88 -0.36 2.56
N LEU A 64 -9.67 -0.59 3.07
CA LEU A 64 -8.83 -1.76 2.75
C LEU A 64 -9.12 -2.93 3.69
N GLU A 65 -9.51 -2.63 4.92
CA GLU A 65 -10.10 -3.60 5.82
C GLU A 65 -11.32 -4.22 5.11
N ARG A 66 -11.33 -5.54 5.01
CA ARG A 66 -12.46 -6.32 4.52
C ARG A 66 -12.95 -7.15 5.69
N PRO A 67 -13.79 -6.57 6.58
CA PRO A 67 -14.28 -7.27 7.77
C PRO A 67 -14.97 -8.58 7.40
N GLU A 68 -15.62 -8.62 6.23
CA GLU A 68 -16.30 -9.79 5.68
C GLU A 68 -15.35 -10.95 5.31
N GLU A 69 -14.07 -10.65 5.02
CA GLU A 69 -13.04 -11.67 4.71
C GLU A 69 -12.24 -12.08 5.95
N CYS A 70 -12.21 -11.23 6.99
CA CYS A 70 -11.67 -11.57 8.29
C CYS A 70 -12.69 -12.43 9.05
N GLY A 71 -12.63 -13.74 8.87
CA GLY A 71 -13.49 -14.67 9.58
C GLY A 71 -13.51 -14.39 11.10
N ALA A 72 -14.69 -14.34 11.69
CA ALA A 72 -14.94 -14.14 13.13
C ALA A 72 -14.51 -15.35 13.98
N GLY A 73 -13.43 -16.03 13.60
CA GLY A 73 -12.85 -17.14 14.35
C GLY A 73 -11.99 -16.64 15.51
N PRO A 74 -11.77 -17.49 16.53
CA PRO A 74 -10.76 -17.20 17.54
C PRO A 74 -9.40 -16.96 16.86
N GLY A 75 -8.70 -15.90 17.28
CA GLY A 75 -7.38 -15.58 16.77
C GLY A 75 -6.40 -16.76 16.94
N PRO A 76 -5.32 -16.81 16.14
CA PRO A 76 -4.36 -17.90 16.21
C PRO A 76 -3.76 -18.02 17.61
N TYR A 77 -3.61 -19.24 18.10
CA TYR A 77 -2.99 -19.52 19.40
C TYR A 77 -1.56 -18.95 19.44
N GLN A 78 -1.17 -18.34 20.56
CA GLN A 78 0.10 -17.64 20.70
C GLN A 78 1.32 -18.50 20.31
N ALA A 79 1.32 -19.79 20.69
CA ALA A 79 2.42 -20.68 20.33
C ALA A 79 2.53 -20.91 18.82
N ASN A 80 1.41 -20.92 18.09
CA ASN A 80 1.41 -21.07 16.64
C ASN A 80 1.99 -19.83 15.95
N THR A 81 1.64 -18.65 16.44
CA THR A 81 2.20 -17.38 15.96
C THR A 81 3.70 -17.31 16.21
N VAL A 82 4.15 -17.70 17.41
CA VAL A 82 5.59 -17.74 17.75
C VAL A 82 6.33 -18.77 16.90
N ALA A 83 5.77 -19.97 16.72
CA ALA A 83 6.36 -21.00 15.89
C ALA A 83 6.46 -20.56 14.42
N PHE A 84 5.43 -19.90 13.88
CA PHE A 84 5.43 -19.36 12.53
C PHE A 84 6.55 -18.34 12.32
N TRP A 85 6.62 -17.30 13.16
CA TRP A 85 7.65 -16.27 13.03
C TRP A 85 9.06 -16.81 13.30
N ARG A 86 9.18 -17.74 14.26
CA ARG A 86 10.44 -18.43 14.53
C ARG A 86 10.90 -19.23 13.30
N GLY A 87 10.02 -19.99 12.65
CA GLY A 87 10.35 -20.73 11.43
C GLY A 87 10.82 -19.81 10.29
N LEU A 88 10.16 -18.66 10.12
CA LEU A 88 10.53 -17.71 9.08
C LEU A 88 11.91 -17.06 9.28
N TRP A 89 12.33 -16.83 10.54
CA TRP A 89 13.58 -16.10 10.84
C TRP A 89 14.72 -16.97 11.37
N SER A 90 14.44 -18.16 11.87
CA SER A 90 15.48 -19.03 12.47
C SER A 90 16.09 -19.99 11.45
N GLU A 91 15.37 -20.28 10.36
CA GLU A 91 15.87 -21.14 9.31
C GLU A 91 16.58 -20.29 8.24
N PRO A 92 17.90 -20.44 8.06
CA PRO A 92 18.60 -19.78 6.96
C PRO A 92 18.13 -20.38 5.64
N VAL A 93 17.32 -19.64 4.89
CA VAL A 93 16.90 -20.01 3.54
C VAL A 93 17.88 -19.42 2.54
N ASN A 94 18.45 -20.26 1.68
CA ASN A 94 19.20 -19.78 0.51
C ASN A 94 18.20 -19.29 -0.53
N HIS A 95 18.07 -17.97 -0.65
CA HIS A 95 17.27 -17.36 -1.70
C HIS A 95 18.06 -17.42 -3.02
N SER A 96 17.43 -17.90 -4.10
CA SER A 96 17.98 -17.71 -5.44
C SER A 96 17.77 -16.24 -5.82
N GLU A 97 18.81 -15.44 -5.65
CA GLU A 97 18.79 -14.05 -6.05
C GLU A 97 18.46 -13.91 -7.54
N GLY A 98 17.61 -12.94 -7.88
CA GLY A 98 17.24 -12.68 -9.27
C GLY A 98 18.38 -11.98 -10.03
N PRO A 99 18.39 -12.02 -11.38
CA PRO A 99 19.43 -11.39 -12.21
C PRO A 99 19.60 -9.87 -11.96
N TRP A 100 18.59 -9.23 -11.37
CA TRP A 100 18.63 -7.81 -11.02
C TRP A 100 19.68 -7.50 -9.94
N THR A 101 20.05 -8.45 -9.09
CA THR A 101 21.06 -8.25 -8.04
C THR A 101 22.44 -8.02 -8.63
N GLU A 102 22.79 -8.72 -9.71
CA GLU A 102 24.02 -8.51 -10.47
C GLU A 102 24.04 -7.12 -11.13
N VAL A 103 22.90 -6.68 -11.65
CA VAL A 103 22.75 -5.33 -12.21
C VAL A 103 22.96 -4.27 -11.14
N VAL A 104 22.37 -4.43 -9.95
CA VAL A 104 22.58 -3.49 -8.84
C VAL A 104 24.02 -3.55 -8.33
N ALA A 105 24.61 -4.73 -8.19
CA ALA A 105 26.01 -4.89 -7.77
C ALA A 105 26.97 -4.20 -8.73
N SER A 106 26.76 -4.33 -10.05
CA SER A 106 27.58 -3.64 -11.06
C SER A 106 27.40 -2.12 -11.03
N GLN A 107 26.19 -1.60 -10.78
CA GLN A 107 25.96 -0.17 -10.57
C GLN A 107 26.68 0.34 -9.32
N CYS A 108 26.63 -0.46 -8.25
CA CYS A 108 27.26 -0.15 -6.97
C CYS A 108 28.78 -0.37 -6.95
N ALA A 109 29.36 -1.06 -7.95
CA ALA A 109 30.81 -1.31 -8.01
C ALA A 109 31.65 -0.02 -8.08
N SER A 110 31.05 1.08 -8.57
CA SER A 110 31.67 2.41 -8.62
C SER A 110 31.55 3.19 -7.30
N ILE A 111 30.74 2.72 -6.35
CA ILE A 111 30.48 3.40 -5.08
C ILE A 111 31.52 2.92 -4.06
N THR A 112 32.25 3.86 -3.48
CA THR A 112 33.20 3.58 -2.40
C THR A 112 32.46 2.92 -1.23
N THR A 113 32.95 1.77 -0.78
CA THR A 113 32.42 1.07 0.38
C THR A 113 32.54 1.97 1.62
N MET A 114 31.46 2.07 2.40
CA MET A 114 31.49 2.81 3.66
C MET A 114 32.45 2.12 4.64
N ASP A 115 33.21 2.92 5.38
CA ASP A 115 34.11 2.40 6.41
C ASP A 115 33.35 1.56 7.45
N PRO A 116 33.95 0.49 7.98
CA PRO A 116 33.31 -0.37 8.96
C PRO A 116 32.96 0.42 10.22
N VAL A 117 31.67 0.52 10.53
CA VAL A 117 31.18 1.16 11.76
C VAL A 117 31.13 0.13 12.88
N THR A 118 32.01 0.26 13.86
CA THR A 118 31.95 -0.53 15.09
C THR A 118 30.99 0.14 16.07
N VAL A 119 29.82 -0.46 16.29
CA VAL A 119 28.86 0.02 17.30
C VAL A 119 29.37 -0.32 18.69
N THR A 120 29.68 0.72 19.46
CA THR A 120 30.15 0.61 20.85
C THR A 120 28.98 0.65 21.82
N PRO A 121 29.14 0.15 23.06
CA PRO A 121 28.10 0.25 24.09
C PRO A 121 27.71 1.70 24.43
N ASP A 122 28.63 2.66 24.27
CA ASP A 122 28.36 4.08 24.47
C ASP A 122 27.43 4.65 23.40
N ASP A 123 27.55 4.18 22.15
CA ASP A 123 26.63 4.55 21.05
C ASP A 123 25.20 4.10 21.36
N VAL A 124 25.05 2.90 21.94
CA VAL A 124 23.75 2.37 22.36
C VAL A 124 23.18 3.19 23.52
N ALA A 125 24.01 3.53 24.52
CA ALA A 125 23.60 4.36 25.64
C ALA A 125 23.18 5.77 25.19
N GLU A 126 23.88 6.37 24.23
CA GLU A 126 23.52 7.65 23.64
C GLU A 126 22.24 7.58 22.81
N ALA A 127 22.06 6.53 22.01
CA ALA A 127 20.83 6.32 21.25
C ALA A 127 19.59 6.21 22.17
N VAL A 128 19.70 5.45 23.26
CA VAL A 128 18.64 5.34 24.27
C VAL A 128 18.33 6.69 24.92
N ARG A 129 19.37 7.48 25.21
CA ARG A 129 19.21 8.83 25.78
C ARG A 129 18.52 9.81 24.81
N ARG A 130 18.78 9.69 23.51
CA ARG A 130 18.17 10.53 22.46
C ARG A 130 16.78 10.06 22.02
N ALA A 131 16.39 8.82 22.31
CA ALA A 131 15.09 8.29 21.91
C ALA A 131 13.87 9.17 22.32
N PRO A 132 13.80 9.76 23.53
CA PRO A 132 12.70 10.65 23.91
C PRO A 132 12.68 11.97 23.13
N GLU A 133 13.84 12.47 22.68
CA GLU A 133 13.95 13.66 21.83
C GLU A 133 13.39 13.38 20.43
N LEU A 134 13.72 12.20 19.89
CA LEU A 134 13.23 11.75 18.59
C LEU A 134 11.70 11.54 18.61
N GLU A 135 11.17 11.01 19.72
CA GLU A 135 9.73 10.89 19.95
C GLU A 135 9.04 12.28 19.97
N LYS A 136 9.62 13.25 20.70
CA LYS A 136 9.14 14.64 20.72
C LYS A 136 9.27 15.33 19.36
N SER A 137 10.28 15.00 18.56
CA SER A 137 10.49 15.55 17.22
C SER A 137 9.47 14.99 16.20
N GLY A 138 9.13 13.70 16.33
CA GLY A 138 8.02 13.07 15.60
C GLY A 138 6.68 13.70 15.95
N ALA A 139 6.44 13.96 17.24
CA ALA A 139 5.25 14.67 17.71
C ALA A 139 5.19 16.15 17.27
N ARG A 140 6.34 16.83 17.12
CA ARG A 140 6.40 18.21 16.60
C ARG A 140 6.08 18.30 15.11
N ARG A 141 6.48 17.31 14.30
CA ARG A 141 6.14 17.27 12.86
C ARG A 141 4.63 17.08 12.63
N THR A 142 3.95 16.29 13.47
CA THR A 142 2.49 16.13 13.39
C THR A 142 1.74 17.37 13.92
N ALA A 143 2.28 18.07 14.91
CA ALA A 143 1.72 19.34 15.40
C ALA A 143 1.85 20.50 14.39
N SER A 144 2.94 20.58 13.63
CA SER A 144 3.13 21.62 12.61
C SER A 144 2.17 21.45 11.43
N LEU A 145 1.90 20.21 11.01
CA LEU A 145 0.91 19.90 9.96
C LEU A 145 -0.54 20.20 10.41
N LEU A 146 -0.83 20.12 11.71
CA LEU A 146 -2.12 20.52 12.27
C LEU A 146 -2.26 22.04 12.43
N ALA A 147 -1.17 22.78 12.61
CA ALA A 147 -1.19 24.24 12.74
C ALA A 147 -1.42 24.96 11.39
N GLU A 148 -0.92 24.40 10.28
CA GLU A 148 -1.13 24.98 8.93
C GLU A 148 -2.50 24.63 8.32
N GLY A 149 -3.26 23.70 8.93
CA GLY A 149 -4.60 23.29 8.48
C GLY A 149 -5.77 24.07 9.09
N VAL A 150 -5.53 25.00 10.04
CA VAL A 150 -6.62 25.67 10.80
C VAL A 150 -6.67 27.17 10.44
N HIS A 151 -6.95 27.47 9.17
CA HIS A 151 -7.45 28.79 8.74
C HIS A 151 -8.85 28.68 8.11
N GLY A 152 -9.71 27.88 8.73
CA GLY A 152 -11.10 27.80 8.32
C GLY A 152 -11.88 26.86 9.22
N VAL A 153 -12.44 27.38 10.31
CA VAL A 153 -13.81 27.09 10.78
C VAL A 153 -14.08 27.93 12.03
N SER A 154 -15.23 28.60 11.98
CA SER A 154 -15.83 29.51 12.94
C SER A 154 -15.79 29.07 14.40
N ARG A 155 -15.60 30.06 15.28
CA ARG A 155 -15.89 30.01 16.71
C ARG A 155 -17.34 29.63 16.95
N CYS A 156 -17.56 28.56 17.72
CA CYS A 156 -18.77 28.37 18.50
C CYS A 156 -18.40 28.38 19.98
N ALA A 157 -19.11 29.22 20.74
CA ALA A 157 -18.86 29.54 22.14
C ALA A 157 -19.01 28.32 23.07
N ARG A 158 -18.19 28.28 24.14
CA ARG A 158 -18.40 27.38 25.29
C ARG A 158 -19.27 28.09 26.34
N PRO A 159 -20.28 27.44 26.94
CA PRO A 159 -20.96 27.96 28.12
C PRO A 159 -20.10 27.74 29.37
N SER A 160 -20.01 28.76 30.20
CA SER A 160 -19.40 28.76 31.53
C SER A 160 -20.23 27.96 32.53
N VAL A 161 -19.66 26.92 33.13
CA VAL A 161 -20.23 26.23 34.30
C VAL A 161 -19.41 26.63 35.53
N SER A 162 -20.04 27.36 36.43
CA SER A 162 -19.55 27.71 37.77
C SER A 162 -19.55 26.47 38.66
N ARG A 163 -18.38 26.09 39.19
CA ARG A 163 -18.28 25.12 40.29
C ARG A 163 -18.26 25.86 41.62
N GLY A 164 -19.31 25.64 42.41
CA GLY A 164 -19.44 26.12 43.78
C GLY A 164 -18.42 25.49 44.72
N SER A 165 -18.02 26.32 45.69
CA SER A 165 -17.11 26.06 46.80
C SER A 165 -17.53 24.85 47.64
N ARG A 166 -16.56 24.06 48.10
CA ARG A 166 -16.74 23.05 49.16
C ARG A 166 -15.86 23.46 50.36
N PRO A 167 -16.38 23.52 51.58
CA PRO A 167 -15.63 24.02 52.72
C PRO A 167 -14.68 22.99 53.31
N GLU A 168 -13.60 23.56 53.82
CA GLU A 168 -12.51 23.03 54.62
C GLU A 168 -13.01 22.50 55.97
N VAL A 169 -12.60 21.29 56.34
CA VAL A 169 -12.63 20.81 57.72
C VAL A 169 -11.30 20.11 57.99
N ALA A 170 -10.57 20.67 58.94
CA ALA A 170 -9.43 20.11 59.66
C ALA A 170 -9.74 20.24 61.17
N PRO A 171 -8.97 19.64 62.08
CA PRO A 171 -7.91 18.64 61.90
C PRO A 171 -8.35 17.19 62.23
#